data_AF-A0A7Y1M3H4-F1
#
_entry.id   AF-A0A7Y1M3H4-F1
#
_cell.length_a   1.000
_cell.length_b   1.000
_cell.length_c   1.000
_cell.angle_alpha   90.00
_cell.angle_beta   90.00
_cell.angle_gamma   90.00
#
_symmetry.space_group_name_H-M   'P 1'
#
loop_
_entity.id
_entity.type
_entity.pdbx_description
1 polymer ?
#
loop_
_entity_poly.entity_id
_entity_poly.type
_entity_poly.pdbx_seq_one_letter_code
_entity_poly.pdbx_strand_id
1 'polypeptide(L)'
;MFMVIIAVQTLENNVEYSAGELQTWLSTRSRICSTVLWRRALEEKEAFEVGEFTYKLQPTASGRYLVKKIATMELINPQRKPMSIKRAAKWTVIALGLVGICLTLIILTK
;
A
#
# COMPACT_ATOMS: atom_id res chain seq x y z
N MET A 1 -22.72 -24.33 -20.82
CA MET A 1 -21.34 -23.82 -20.91
C MET A 1 -21.04 -23.10 -19.60
N PHE A 2 -20.60 -23.84 -18.58
CA PHE A 2 -20.21 -23.25 -17.29
C PHE A 2 -18.86 -22.56 -17.50
N MET A 3 -18.87 -21.24 -17.71
CA MET A 3 -17.65 -20.45 -17.52
C MET A 3 -17.31 -20.58 -16.04
N VAL A 4 -16.31 -21.40 -15.76
CA VAL A 4 -15.57 -21.40 -14.51
C VAL A 4 -14.86 -20.06 -14.44
N ILE A 5 -15.62 -19.00 -14.13
CA ILE A 5 -15.06 -17.77 -13.62
C ILE A 5 -14.54 -18.19 -12.27
N ILE A 6 -13.27 -18.58 -12.21
CA ILE A 6 -12.52 -18.62 -10.97
C ILE A 6 -12.83 -17.27 -10.34
N ALA A 7 -13.66 -17.28 -9.30
CA ALA A 7 -14.16 -16.08 -8.68
C ALA A 7 -12.97 -15.49 -7.94
N VAL A 8 -12.10 -14.80 -8.67
CA VAL A 8 -10.89 -14.15 -8.18
C VAL A 8 -11.30 -13.42 -6.90
N GLN A 9 -10.90 -13.95 -5.76
CA GLN A 9 -11.43 -13.47 -4.47
C GLN A 9 -11.00 -12.02 -4.24
N THR A 10 -9.83 -11.65 -4.75
CA THR A 10 -9.24 -10.31 -4.62
C THR A 10 -8.60 -9.88 -5.93
N LEU A 11 -8.75 -8.61 -6.34
CA LEU A 11 -7.98 -8.04 -7.44
C LEU A 11 -6.47 -8.11 -7.15
N GLU A 12 -5.66 -8.31 -8.19
CA GLU A 12 -4.20 -8.33 -8.06
C GLU A 12 -3.63 -6.92 -7.92
N ASN A 13 -2.56 -6.79 -7.14
CA ASN A 13 -1.89 -5.51 -6.93
C ASN A 13 -1.01 -5.17 -8.14
N ASN A 14 -1.05 -3.92 -8.59
CA ASN A 14 -0.34 -3.41 -9.77
C ASN A 14 -0.72 -4.10 -11.10
N VAL A 15 -1.96 -4.59 -11.20
CA VAL A 15 -2.50 -5.15 -12.45
C VAL A 15 -3.54 -4.19 -13.03
N GLU A 16 -3.55 -4.09 -14.37
CA GLU A 16 -4.50 -3.25 -15.10
C GLU A 16 -5.77 -4.01 -15.46
N TYR A 17 -6.91 -3.45 -15.11
CA TYR A 17 -8.22 -3.97 -15.45
C TYR A 17 -9.02 -2.94 -16.24
N SER A 18 -9.88 -3.40 -17.14
CA SER A 18 -10.90 -2.55 -17.77
C SER A 18 -12.00 -2.17 -16.77
N ALA A 19 -12.73 -1.10 -17.06
CA ALA A 19 -13.89 -0.70 -16.26
C ALA A 19 -14.93 -1.84 -16.12
N GLY A 20 -15.15 -2.61 -17.19
CA GLY A 20 -16.10 -3.71 -17.20
C GLY A 20 -15.67 -4.89 -16.33
N GLU A 21 -14.37 -5.24 -16.35
CA GLU A 21 -13.81 -6.28 -15.46
C GLU A 21 -13.95 -5.88 -13.99
N LEU A 22 -13.60 -4.62 -13.66
CA LEU A 22 -13.75 -4.11 -12.31
C LEU A 22 -15.20 -4.05 -11.86
N GLN A 23 -16.12 -3.58 -12.73
CA GLN A 23 -17.55 -3.52 -12.42
C GLN A 23 -18.13 -4.92 -12.19
N THR A 24 -17.77 -5.89 -13.04
CA THR A 24 -18.21 -7.29 -12.88
C THR A 24 -17.72 -7.85 -11.56
N TRP A 25 -16.44 -7.66 -11.24
CA TRP A 25 -15.84 -8.13 -9.99
C TRP A 25 -16.50 -7.49 -8.75
N LEU A 26 -16.71 -6.16 -8.79
CA LEU A 26 -17.30 -5.39 -7.69
C LEU A 26 -18.79 -5.64 -7.51
N SER A 27 -19.54 -5.88 -8.58
CA SER A 27 -21.00 -6.04 -8.52
C SER A 27 -21.47 -7.10 -7.51
N THR A 28 -20.61 -8.09 -7.25
CA THR A 28 -20.87 -9.19 -6.32
C THR A 28 -20.22 -9.02 -4.94
N ARG A 29 -19.40 -7.98 -4.76
CA ARG A 29 -18.51 -7.82 -3.59
C ARG A 29 -18.64 -6.46 -2.90
N SER A 30 -19.15 -5.44 -3.57
CA SER A 30 -19.32 -4.10 -3.02
C SER A 30 -20.45 -3.36 -3.73
N ARG A 31 -21.21 -2.59 -2.96
CA ARG A 31 -22.26 -1.72 -3.50
C ARG A 31 -21.69 -0.43 -4.12
N ILE A 32 -20.37 -0.27 -4.16
CA ILE A 32 -19.76 0.97 -4.64
C ILE A 32 -20.22 1.32 -6.06
N CYS A 33 -20.35 0.33 -6.95
CA CYS A 33 -20.74 0.51 -8.36
C CYS A 33 -22.11 1.19 -8.57
N SER A 34 -23.01 1.15 -7.57
CA SER A 34 -24.32 1.82 -7.63
C SER A 34 -24.34 3.18 -6.96
N THR A 35 -23.18 3.70 -6.53
CA THR A 35 -23.05 4.98 -5.83
C THR A 35 -22.17 5.96 -6.60
N VAL A 36 -22.23 7.25 -6.21
CA VAL A 36 -21.35 8.29 -6.76
C VAL A 36 -19.86 8.00 -6.49
N LEU A 37 -19.56 7.20 -5.47
CA LEU A 37 -18.19 6.79 -5.12
C LEU A 37 -17.53 5.96 -6.22
N TRP A 38 -18.29 5.23 -7.05
CA TRP A 38 -17.73 4.50 -8.18
C TRP A 38 -17.10 5.43 -9.22
N ARG A 39 -17.83 6.48 -9.62
CA ARG A 39 -17.31 7.47 -10.56
C ARG A 39 -16.06 8.14 -9.99
N ARG A 40 -16.08 8.49 -8.71
CA ARG A 40 -14.92 9.10 -8.03
C ARG A 40 -13.73 8.14 -7.92
N ALA A 41 -13.96 6.85 -7.70
CA ALA A 41 -12.91 5.83 -7.69
C ALA A 41 -12.24 5.71 -9.06
N LEU A 42 -13.03 5.71 -10.14
CA LEU A 42 -12.50 5.73 -11.51
C LEU A 42 -11.72 7.02 -11.83
N GLU A 43 -11.98 8.12 -11.15
CA GLU A 43 -11.23 9.38 -11.31
C GLU A 43 -9.99 9.47 -10.40
N GLU A 44 -9.58 8.36 -9.75
CA GLU A 44 -8.51 8.31 -8.73
C GLU A 44 -8.79 9.16 -7.46
N LYS A 45 -10.02 9.64 -7.29
CA LYS A 45 -10.39 10.54 -6.17
C LYS A 45 -10.82 9.81 -4.92
N GLU A 46 -11.16 8.53 -5.04
CA GLU A 46 -11.73 7.73 -3.94
C GLU A 46 -11.02 6.38 -3.85
N ALA A 47 -10.75 5.93 -2.63
CA ALA A 47 -10.36 4.56 -2.34
C ALA A 47 -11.55 3.84 -1.69
N PHE A 48 -11.60 2.52 -1.81
CA PHE A 48 -12.73 1.77 -1.28
C PHE A 48 -12.31 0.43 -0.69
N GLU A 49 -13.04 0.01 0.34
CA GLU A 49 -12.75 -1.21 1.06
C GLU A 49 -13.60 -2.37 0.53
N VAL A 50 -12.95 -3.51 0.32
CA VAL A 50 -13.61 -4.79 0.00
C VAL A 50 -12.91 -5.89 0.82
N GLY A 51 -13.61 -6.40 1.83
CA GLY A 51 -13.04 -7.36 2.76
C GLY A 51 -11.88 -6.75 3.54
N GLU A 52 -10.73 -7.42 3.55
CA GLU A 52 -9.54 -6.98 4.33
C GLU A 52 -8.64 -5.98 3.58
N PHE A 53 -9.05 -5.54 2.39
CA PHE A 53 -8.23 -4.72 1.52
C PHE A 53 -8.92 -3.42 1.13
N THR A 54 -8.12 -2.36 1.11
CA THR A 54 -8.47 -1.09 0.49
C THR A 54 -7.86 -1.02 -0.91
N TYR A 55 -8.71 -0.70 -1.87
CA TYR A 55 -8.37 -0.59 -3.28
C TYR A 55 -8.38 0.86 -3.72
N LYS A 56 -7.40 1.23 -4.53
CA LYS A 56 -7.35 2.50 -5.25
C LYS A 56 -7.14 2.22 -6.73
N LEU A 57 -7.92 2.89 -7.58
CA LEU A 57 -7.85 2.75 -9.03
C LEU A 57 -7.12 3.95 -9.60
N GLN A 58 -6.12 3.71 -10.45
CA GLN A 58 -5.39 4.75 -11.14
C GLN A 58 -5.63 4.62 -12.65
N PRO A 59 -6.24 5.62 -13.30
CA PRO A 59 -6.42 5.65 -14.75
C PRO A 59 -5.07 5.59 -15.46
N THR A 60 -4.98 4.75 -16.49
CA THR A 60 -3.79 4.65 -17.34
C THR A 60 -4.09 5.22 -18.73
N ALA A 61 -3.03 5.57 -19.48
CA ALA A 61 -3.17 6.15 -20.82
C ALA A 61 -3.85 5.19 -21.82
N SER A 62 -3.88 3.88 -21.53
CA SER A 62 -4.57 2.86 -22.32
C SER A 62 -6.09 2.84 -22.11
N GLY A 63 -6.63 3.69 -21.23
CA GLY A 63 -8.04 3.67 -20.84
C GLY A 63 -8.40 2.53 -19.88
N ARG A 64 -7.39 1.87 -19.29
CA ARG A 64 -7.54 0.87 -18.23
C ARG A 64 -7.29 1.51 -16.86
N TYR A 65 -7.45 0.71 -15.82
CA TYR A 65 -7.29 1.13 -14.43
C TYR A 65 -6.29 0.21 -13.74
N LEU A 66 -5.16 0.79 -13.33
CA LEU A 66 -4.18 0.13 -12.50
C LEU A 66 -4.73 0.01 -11.08
N VAL A 67 -4.81 -1.21 -10.57
CA VAL A 67 -5.30 -1.48 -9.21
C VAL A 67 -4.14 -1.41 -8.23
N LYS A 68 -4.27 -0.55 -7.22
CA LYS A 68 -3.43 -0.57 -6.02
C LYS A 68 -4.21 -1.21 -4.88
N LYS A 69 -3.69 -2.30 -4.34
CA LYS A 69 -4.24 -3.05 -3.23
C LYS A 69 -3.37 -2.82 -1.99
N ILE A 70 -3.99 -2.40 -0.91
CA ILE A 70 -3.33 -2.18 0.39
C ILE A 70 -4.13 -2.95 1.44
N ALA A 71 -3.45 -3.68 2.32
CA ALA A 71 -4.14 -4.32 3.45
C ALA A 71 -4.70 -3.23 4.37
N THR A 72 -6.00 -3.29 4.70
CA THR A 72 -6.66 -2.23 5.49
C THR A 72 -5.95 -2.04 6.85
N MET A 73 -5.43 -3.11 7.45
CA MET A 73 -4.61 -3.04 8.67
C MET A 73 -3.34 -2.18 8.54
N GLU A 74 -2.72 -2.13 7.35
CA GLU A 74 -1.51 -1.33 7.12
C GLU A 74 -1.81 0.18 7.02
N LEU A 75 -3.03 0.55 6.62
CA LEU A 75 -3.49 1.94 6.56
C LEU A 75 -3.81 2.49 7.96
N ILE A 76 -4.35 1.65 8.85
CA ILE A 76 -4.74 2.05 10.20
C ILE A 76 -3.52 2.16 11.11
N ASN A 77 -2.45 1.39 10.86
CA ASN A 77 -1.23 1.43 11.66
C ASN A 77 0.06 1.47 10.82
N PRO A 78 0.45 2.65 10.30
CA PRO A 78 1.65 2.80 9.47
C PRO A 78 2.99 2.55 10.21
N GLN A 79 2.96 2.34 11.53
CA GLN A 79 4.14 2.26 12.41
C GLN A 79 4.83 0.88 12.47
N ARG A 80 4.32 -0.15 11.80
CA ARG A 80 5.02 -1.45 11.67
C ARG A 80 5.93 -1.55 10.44
N LYS A 81 6.48 -0.44 9.96
CA LYS A 81 7.68 -0.56 9.11
C LYS A 81 8.86 -0.85 10.04
N PRO A 82 9.46 -2.06 10.02
CA PRO A 82 10.70 -2.27 10.75
C PRO A 82 11.67 -1.18 10.30
N MET A 83 12.24 -0.47 11.27
CA MET A 83 13.10 0.68 11.05
C MET A 83 14.07 0.33 9.90
N SER A 84 13.96 1.06 8.78
CA SER A 84 14.75 0.79 7.58
C SER A 84 16.22 0.61 8.00
N ILE A 85 16.80 -0.55 7.70
CA ILE A 85 18.16 -0.97 8.10
C ILE A 85 19.19 0.15 7.84
N LYS A 86 18.97 0.96 6.79
CA LYS A 86 19.80 2.13 6.46
C LYS A 86 19.81 3.23 7.52
N ARG A 87 18.70 3.48 8.22
CA ARG A 87 18.65 4.44 9.34
C ARG A 87 19.27 3.85 10.61
N ALA A 88 19.05 2.58 10.89
CA ALA A 88 19.65 1.91 12.06
C ALA A 88 21.19 1.96 12.01
N ALA A 89 21.78 1.71 10.83
CA ALA A 89 23.23 1.80 10.62
C ALA A 89 23.80 3.22 10.82
N LYS A 90 23.04 4.27 10.49
CA LYS A 90 23.49 5.65 10.70
C LYS A 90 23.58 6.00 12.19
N TRP A 91 22.62 5.51 12.98
CA TRP A 91 22.61 5.75 14.43
C TRP A 91 23.68 4.97 15.17
N THR A 92 24.00 3.73 14.74
CA THR A 92 25.09 2.96 15.35
C THR A 92 26.47 3.59 15.14
N VAL A 93 26.74 4.16 13.95
CA VAL A 93 28.00 4.87 13.69
C VAL A 93 28.15 6.12 14.55
N ILE A 94 27.06 6.89 14.72
CA ILE A 94 27.08 8.10 15.57
C ILE A 94 27.32 7.73 17.04
N ALA A 95 26.68 6.67 17.53
CA ALA A 95 26.87 6.19 18.90
C ALA A 95 28.32 5.73 19.17
N LEU A 96 28.93 4.98 18.23
CA LEU A 96 30.33 4.55 18.35
C LEU A 96 31.31 5.73 18.32
N GLY A 97 31.04 6.75 17.50
CA GLY A 97 31.87 7.96 17.45
C GLY A 97 31.86 8.75 18.76
N LEU A 98 30.69 8.89 19.41
CA LEU A 98 30.56 9.59 20.70
C LEU A 98 31.29 8.85 21.84
N VAL A 99 31.24 7.52 21.85
CA VAL A 99 31.97 6.71 22.85
C VAL A 99 33.49 6.89 22.70
N GLY A 100 34.00 6.91 21.47
CA GLY A 100 35.42 7.16 21.20
C GLY A 100 35.88 8.54 21.70
N ILE A 101 35.08 9.58 21.48
CA ILE A 101 35.38 10.95 21.94
C ILE A 101 35.35 11.05 23.47
N CYS A 102 34.40 10.38 24.14
CA CYS A 102 34.39 10.34 25.61
C CYS A 102 35.63 9.64 26.19
N LEU A 103 36.07 8.54 25.59
CA LEU A 103 37.26 7.81 26.04
C LEU A 103 38.54 8.62 25.88
N THR A 104 38.72 9.33 24.76
CA THR A 104 39.90 10.19 24.56
C THR A 104 39.92 11.36 25.53
N LEU A 105 38.77 11.98 25.82
CA LEU A 105 38.67 13.05 26.82
C LEU A 105 39.03 12.56 28.23
N ILE A 106 38.57 11.38 28.63
CA ILE A 106 38.89 10.79 29.95
C ILE A 106 40.40 10.52 30.09
N ILE A 107 41.04 10.01 29.04
CA ILE A 107 42.49 9.74 29.02
C ILE A 107 43.30 11.04 29.07
N LEU A 108 42.85 12.10 28.38
CA LEU A 108 43.56 13.39 28.36
C LEU A 108 43.46 14.15 29.69
N THR A 109 42.43 13.87 30.50
CA THR A 109 42.21 14.50 31.82
C THR A 109 42.86 13.74 33.00
N LYS A 110 43.63 12.68 32.73
CA LYS A 110 44.41 11.92 33.72
C LYS A 110 45.89 12.14 33.51
#